data_AF-A0A328C3B8-F1
#
_entry.id   AF-A0A328C3B8-F1
#
_cell.length_a   1.000
_cell.length_b   1.000
_cell.length_c   1.000
_cell.angle_alpha   90.00
_cell.angle_beta   90.00
_cell.angle_gamma   90.00
#
_symmetry.space_group_name_H-M   'P 1'
#
loop_
_entity.id
_entity.type
_entity.pdbx_description
1 polymer ?
#
loop_
_entity_poly.entity_id
_entity_poly.type
_entity_poly.pdbx_seq_one_letter_code
_entity_poly.pdbx_strand_id
1 'polypeptide(L)'
;MNTTDILNERQQTHGDFATCAQIAQEIKLVIAANDNCLSHQKREALEMIAVKMARILNGGHNHKDSWQDIAGYAMLGGGLFTQKDK
;
A
#
# COMPACT_ATOMS: atom_id res chain seq x y z
N MET A 1 -11.44 15.77 16.03
CA MET A 1 -10.76 14.47 16.10
C MET A 1 -9.29 14.73 16.39
N ASN A 2 -8.77 14.18 17.48
CA ASN A 2 -7.34 14.26 17.83
C ASN A 2 -6.57 13.06 17.23
N THR A 3 -5.25 13.03 17.39
CA THR A 3 -4.41 11.95 16.83
C THR A 3 -4.79 10.57 17.38
N THR A 4 -5.11 10.46 18.66
CA THR A 4 -5.48 9.19 19.30
C THR A 4 -6.78 8.63 18.73
N ASP A 5 -7.75 9.51 18.46
CA ASP A 5 -9.03 9.11 17.84
C ASP A 5 -8.78 8.49 16.45
N ILE A 6 -7.89 9.09 15.64
CA ILE A 6 -7.50 8.59 14.31
C ILE A 6 -6.80 7.22 14.43
N LEU A 7 -5.94 7.06 15.43
CA LEU A 7 -5.22 5.80 15.65
C LEU A 7 -6.18 4.65 16.01
N ASN A 8 -7.16 4.92 16.86
CA ASN A 8 -8.17 3.93 17.25
C ASN A 8 -9.02 3.47 16.06
N GLU A 9 -9.49 4.41 15.24
CA GLU A 9 -10.23 4.10 14.01
C GLU A 9 -9.40 3.25 13.04
N ARG A 10 -8.13 3.61 12.83
CA ARG A 10 -7.22 2.87 11.95
C ARG A 10 -6.90 1.49 12.47
N GLN A 11 -6.73 1.31 13.77
CA GLN A 11 -6.49 0.00 14.36
C GLN A 11 -7.69 -0.94 14.15
N GLN A 12 -8.92 -0.42 14.26
CA GLN A 12 -10.12 -1.21 13.98
C GLN A 12 -10.25 -1.58 12.49
N THR A 13 -9.74 -0.73 11.60
CA THR A 13 -9.93 -0.87 10.15
C THR A 13 -8.79 -1.65 9.46
N HIS A 14 -7.56 -1.52 9.95
CA HIS A 14 -6.35 -2.05 9.33
C HIS A 14 -5.59 -3.05 10.23
N GLY A 15 -6.16 -3.36 11.39
CA GLY A 15 -5.56 -4.22 12.40
C GLY A 15 -4.40 -3.56 13.13
N ASP A 16 -3.63 -4.38 13.85
CA ASP A 16 -2.46 -3.96 14.60
C ASP A 16 -1.35 -3.40 13.70
N PHE A 17 -0.82 -2.22 14.04
CA PHE A 17 0.19 -1.56 13.22
C PHE A 17 1.50 -2.35 13.14
N ALA A 18 1.93 -2.99 14.24
CA ALA A 18 3.20 -3.71 14.25
C ALA A 18 3.17 -4.90 13.28
N THR A 19 2.06 -5.65 13.27
CA THR A 19 1.82 -6.75 12.34
C THR A 19 1.75 -6.26 10.90
N CYS A 20 1.02 -5.17 10.63
CA CYS A 20 0.96 -4.56 9.30
C CYS A 20 2.35 -4.09 8.83
N ALA A 21 3.14 -3.50 9.71
CA ALA A 21 4.48 -3.02 9.41
C ALA A 21 5.43 -4.17 9.08
N GLN A 22 5.40 -5.25 9.86
CA GLN A 22 6.20 -6.45 9.61
C GLN A 22 5.91 -7.02 8.21
N ILE A 23 4.63 -7.30 7.89
CA ILE A 23 4.23 -7.89 6.60
C ILE A 23 4.65 -6.97 5.44
N ALA A 24 4.41 -5.66 5.56
CA ALA A 24 4.78 -4.71 4.52
C ALA A 24 6.29 -4.69 4.27
N GLN A 25 7.10 -4.68 5.34
CA GLN A 25 8.55 -4.68 5.22
C GLN A 25 9.08 -5.98 4.62
N GLU A 26 8.52 -7.13 4.99
CA GLU A 26 8.89 -8.43 4.39
C GLU A 26 8.65 -8.46 2.88
N ILE A 27 7.50 -7.95 2.41
CA ILE A 27 7.22 -7.85 0.97
C ILE A 27 8.17 -6.86 0.29
N LYS A 28 8.45 -5.71 0.94
CA LYS A 28 9.39 -4.71 0.42
C LYS A 28 10.81 -5.22 0.29
N LEU A 29 11.27 -6.11 1.17
CA LEU A 29 12.57 -6.76 1.04
C LEU A 29 12.66 -7.59 -0.26
N VAL A 30 11.59 -8.28 -0.64
CA VAL A 30 11.53 -9.00 -1.92
C VAL A 30 11.62 -8.04 -3.11
N ILE A 31 10.92 -6.89 -3.04
CA ILE A 31 11.00 -5.85 -4.07
C ILE A 31 12.44 -5.32 -4.17
N ALA A 32 13.01 -4.88 -3.05
CA ALA A 32 14.36 -4.31 -2.99
C ALA A 32 15.44 -5.26 -3.52
N ALA A 33 15.32 -6.55 -3.23
CA ALA A 33 16.25 -7.56 -3.75
C ALA A 33 16.20 -7.72 -5.28
N ASN A 34 15.16 -7.21 -5.95
CA ASN A 34 14.91 -7.41 -7.38
C ASN A 34 14.68 -6.09 -8.15
N ASP A 35 14.98 -4.93 -7.56
CA ASP A 35 14.59 -3.62 -8.10
C ASP A 35 15.61 -2.96 -9.06
N ASN A 36 16.64 -3.70 -9.50
CA ASN A 36 17.82 -3.22 -10.23
C ASN A 36 17.50 -2.40 -11.51
N CYS A 37 16.29 -2.55 -12.07
CA CYS A 37 15.87 -1.86 -13.30
C CYS A 37 14.62 -1.00 -13.13
N LEU A 38 14.18 -0.76 -11.89
CA LEU A 38 12.99 0.05 -11.62
C LEU A 38 13.33 1.52 -11.50
N SER A 39 12.56 2.37 -12.19
CA SER A 39 12.55 3.81 -11.89
C SER A 39 11.98 4.06 -10.50
N HIS A 40 12.28 5.22 -9.90
CA HIS A 40 11.75 5.60 -8.59
C HIS A 40 10.22 5.50 -8.52
N GLN A 41 9.51 5.92 -9.59
CA GLN A 41 8.05 5.84 -9.66
C GLN A 41 7.54 4.39 -9.62
N LYS A 42 8.20 3.47 -10.34
CA LYS A 42 7.81 2.06 -10.37
C LYS A 42 8.08 1.39 -9.02
N ARG A 43 9.23 1.70 -8.42
CA ARG A 43 9.60 1.21 -7.09
C ARG A 43 8.60 1.67 -6.03
N GLU A 44 8.31 2.97 -5.98
CA GLU A 44 7.33 3.54 -5.05
C GLU A 44 5.94 2.91 -5.21
N ALA A 45 5.50 2.70 -6.46
CA ALA A 45 4.22 2.03 -6.71
C ALA A 45 4.18 0.60 -6.13
N LEU A 46 5.23 -0.20 -6.33
CA LEU A 46 5.32 -1.54 -5.75
C LEU A 46 5.36 -1.51 -4.22
N GLU A 47 6.12 -0.59 -3.64
CA GLU A 47 6.19 -0.42 -2.19
C GLU A 47 4.85 -0.02 -1.57
N MET A 48 4.09 0.85 -2.24
CA MET A 48 2.75 1.24 -1.80
C MET A 48 1.76 0.10 -1.96
N ILE A 49 1.85 -0.69 -3.03
CA ILE A 49 1.07 -1.94 -3.19
C ILE A 49 1.36 -2.90 -2.02
N ALA A 50 2.64 -3.07 -1.64
CA ALA A 50 3.02 -3.92 -0.51
C ALA A 50 2.37 -3.46 0.82
N VAL A 51 2.31 -2.15 1.06
CA VAL A 51 1.61 -1.60 2.25
C VAL A 51 0.12 -1.93 2.23
N LYS A 52 -0.54 -1.89 1.07
CA LYS A 52 -1.96 -2.23 0.95
C LYS A 52 -2.22 -3.73 1.09
N MET A 53 -1.34 -4.57 0.53
CA MET A 53 -1.37 -6.01 0.76
C MET A 53 -1.27 -6.33 2.25
N ALA A 54 -0.36 -5.69 2.98
CA ALA A 54 -0.23 -5.88 4.42
C ALA A 54 -1.51 -5.51 5.19
N ARG A 55 -2.19 -4.41 4.84
CA ARG A 55 -3.49 -4.05 5.45
C ARG A 55 -4.57 -5.09 5.17
N ILE A 56 -4.63 -5.62 3.94
CA ILE A 56 -5.59 -6.67 3.56
C ILE A 56 -5.35 -7.94 4.38
N LEU A 57 -4.09 -8.35 4.51
CA LEU A 57 -3.68 -9.53 5.27
C LEU A 57 -3.89 -9.36 6.79
N ASN A 58 -3.78 -8.13 7.28
CA ASN A 58 -3.92 -7.78 8.69
C ASN A 58 -5.36 -7.38 9.08
N GLY A 59 -6.35 -8.16 8.61
CA GLY A 59 -7.77 -7.98 8.98
C GLY A 59 -8.54 -6.94 8.15
N GLY A 60 -7.87 -6.17 7.29
CA GLY A 60 -8.51 -5.19 6.41
C GLY A 60 -9.07 -5.75 5.10
N HIS A 61 -9.28 -7.07 4.98
CA HIS A 61 -9.62 -7.73 3.71
C HIS A 61 -10.94 -7.24 3.07
N ASN A 62 -11.91 -6.82 3.88
CA ASN A 62 -13.18 -6.25 3.41
C ASN A 62 -13.10 -4.74 3.10
N HIS A 63 -11.96 -4.08 3.36
CA HIS A 63 -11.80 -2.65 3.14
C HIS A 63 -11.47 -2.36 1.67
N LYS A 64 -12.51 -2.03 0.89
CA LYS A 64 -12.45 -1.82 -0.57
C LYS A 64 -11.38 -0.80 -0.98
N ASP A 65 -11.14 0.23 -0.19
CA ASP A 65 -10.16 1.27 -0.52
C ASP A 65 -8.74 0.69 -0.67
N SER A 66 -8.37 -0.33 0.12
CA SER A 66 -7.03 -0.94 -0.01
C SER A 66 -6.86 -1.63 -1.36
N TRP A 67 -7.93 -2.26 -1.87
CA TRP A 67 -7.95 -2.87 -3.21
C TRP A 67 -7.95 -1.81 -4.32
N GLN A 68 -8.73 -0.74 -4.14
CA GLN A 68 -8.78 0.37 -5.08
C GLN A 68 -7.42 1.09 -5.17
N ASP A 69 -6.74 1.28 -4.03
CA ASP A 69 -5.40 1.84 -3.96
C ASP A 69 -4.39 0.98 -4.72
N ILE A 70 -4.45 -0.35 -4.56
CA ILE A 70 -3.58 -1.28 -5.33
C ILE A 70 -3.76 -1.08 -6.82
N ALA A 71 -5.01 -1.03 -7.29
CA ALA A 71 -5.30 -0.77 -8.71
C ALA A 71 -4.75 0.60 -9.15
N GLY A 72 -4.94 1.65 -8.34
CA GLY A 72 -4.43 2.99 -8.62
C GLY A 72 -2.91 3.04 -8.72
N TYR A 73 -2.18 2.47 -7.76
CA TYR A 73 -0.72 2.43 -7.80
C TYR A 73 -0.20 1.59 -8.97
N ALA A 74 -0.86 0.48 -9.30
CA ALA A 74 -0.49 -0.30 -10.48
C ALA A 74 -0.68 0.52 -11.78
N MET A 75 -1.77 1.27 -11.88
CA MET A 75 -2.01 2.16 -13.04
C MET A 75 -0.97 3.27 -13.14
N LEU A 76 -0.63 3.92 -12.02
CA LEU A 76 0.36 5.00 -11.98
C LEU A 76 1.78 4.48 -12.24
N GLY A 77 2.19 3.39 -11.60
CA GLY A 77 3.52 2.79 -11.76
C GLY A 77 3.72 2.16 -13.13
N GLY A 78 2.67 1.54 -13.68
CA GLY A 78 2.69 0.96 -15.03
C GLY A 78 2.59 1.99 -16.16
N GLY A 79 2.35 3.27 -15.85
CA GLY A 79 2.09 4.29 -16.88
C GLY A 79 0.81 4.04 -17.67
N LEU A 80 -0.15 3.33 -17.07
CA LEU A 80 -1.43 2.95 -17.69
C LEU A 80 -2.51 4.03 -17.52
N PHE A 81 -2.26 5.00 -16.65
CA PHE A 81 -3.13 6.14 -16.44
C PHE A 81 -2.63 7.36 -17.22
N THR A 82 -3.52 7.98 -17.99
CA THR A 82 -3.31 9.30 -18.58
C THR A 82 -4.34 10.24 -17.98
N GLN A 83 -3.88 11.28 -17.31
CA GLN A 83 -4.78 12.31 -16.79
C GLN A 83 -5.45 13.00 -17.99
N LYS A 84 -6.78 13.04 -18.00
CA LYS A 84 -7.50 13.86 -18.98
C LYS A 84 -7.28 15.33 -18.63
N ASP A 85 -7.00 16.14 -19.64
CA ASP A 85 -6.89 17.59 -19.50
C ASP A 85 -8.16 18.14 -18.82
N LYS A 86 -7.97 19.03 -17.84
CA LYS A 86 -9.04 19.65 -17.05
C LYS A 86 -9.86 20.62 -17.89
#